data_AF-A0A7L9S5Q7-F1
#
_entry.id   AF-A0A7L9S5Q7-F1
#
_cell.length_a   1.000
_cell.length_b   1.000
_cell.length_c   1.000
_cell.angle_alpha   90.00
_cell.angle_beta   90.00
_cell.angle_gamma   90.00
#
_symmetry.space_group_name_H-M   'P 1'
#
loop_
_entity.id
_entity.type
_entity.pdbx_description
1 polymer ?
#
loop_
_entity_poly.entity_id
_entity_poly.type
_entity_poly.pdbx_seq_one_letter_code
_entity_poly.pdbx_strand_id
1 'polypeptide(L)'
;MKNLASTLAILTSLYVHCAFAQGTTIELPLMEDARVFYQDTAKLPYVANFYTRSSQQEIVAFYRDSLGEVTSQETKRGRLTLHFANADVQYRVVISQQNNMRQVDIIAQ
;
A
#
# COMPACT_ATOMS: atom_id res chain seq x y z
N MET A 1 42.09 54.23 18.26
CA MET A 1 40.69 54.63 18.59
C MET A 1 39.90 54.78 17.30
N LYS A 2 38.66 54.29 17.31
CA LYS A 2 37.59 54.35 16.29
C LYS A 2 37.63 53.20 15.27
N ASN A 3 36.91 52.10 15.49
CA ASN A 3 35.43 51.91 15.37
C ASN A 3 35.05 51.72 13.89
N LEU A 4 34.17 50.82 13.45
CA LEU A 4 33.40 49.73 14.05
C LEU A 4 32.68 49.05 12.87
N ALA A 5 32.48 47.75 12.97
CA ALA A 5 31.39 46.96 12.38
C ALA A 5 31.11 47.02 10.86
N SER A 6 31.52 45.94 10.21
CA SER A 6 30.94 45.32 9.02
C SER A 6 29.43 45.09 9.16
N THR A 7 28.66 45.37 8.10
CA THR A 7 27.31 44.81 7.91
C THR A 7 27.11 44.42 6.45
N LEU A 8 27.37 43.16 6.15
CA LEU A 8 27.01 42.50 4.90
C LEU A 8 25.54 42.06 5.02
N ALA A 9 24.64 42.75 4.33
CA ALA A 9 23.22 42.38 4.29
C ALA A 9 23.05 41.16 3.38
N ILE A 10 22.94 39.96 3.99
CA ILE A 10 22.63 38.73 3.28
C ILE A 10 21.11 38.66 3.13
N LEU A 11 20.63 39.00 1.92
CA LEU A 11 19.23 38.88 1.54
C LEU A 11 18.93 37.42 1.17
N THR A 12 18.60 36.59 2.16
CA THR A 12 18.16 35.20 1.90
C THR A 12 16.71 35.20 1.41
N SER A 13 16.54 35.07 0.11
CA SER A 13 15.24 34.76 -0.52
C SER A 13 14.76 33.38 -0.05
N LEU A 14 13.66 33.36 0.70
CA LEU A 14 13.01 32.13 1.16
C LEU A 14 12.29 31.47 -0.02
N TYR A 15 12.93 30.48 -0.66
CA TYR A 15 12.29 29.66 -1.69
C TYR A 15 11.29 28.70 -1.03
N VAL A 16 10.00 29.06 -1.07
CA VAL A 16 8.92 28.13 -0.76
C VAL A 16 8.89 27.06 -1.85
N HIS A 17 9.44 25.89 -1.55
CA HIS A 17 9.27 24.71 -2.40
C HIS A 17 7.89 24.12 -2.09
N CYS A 18 6.92 24.41 -2.95
CA CYS A 18 5.66 23.69 -2.94
C CYS A 18 5.87 22.37 -3.69
N ALA A 19 6.08 21.28 -2.95
CA ALA A 19 6.11 19.95 -3.54
C ALA A 19 4.67 19.56 -3.91
N PHE A 20 4.37 19.50 -5.20
CA PHE A 20 3.16 18.83 -5.67
C PHE A 20 3.37 17.33 -5.45
N ALA A 21 2.56 16.72 -4.59
CA ALA A 21 2.46 15.27 -4.54
C ALA A 21 1.93 14.81 -5.91
N GLN A 22 2.83 14.29 -6.76
CA GLN A 22 2.39 13.53 -7.92
C GLN A 22 1.65 12.33 -7.36
N GLY A 23 0.34 12.25 -7.59
CA GLY A 23 -0.47 11.15 -7.12
C GLY A 23 -0.01 9.88 -7.79
N THR A 24 0.84 9.10 -7.12
CA THR A 24 1.16 7.74 -7.55
C THR A 24 -0.13 6.94 -7.48
N THR A 25 -0.73 6.64 -8.63
CA THR A 25 -1.85 5.70 -8.68
C THR A 25 -1.29 4.31 -8.39
N ILE A 26 -1.56 3.80 -7.19
CA ILE A 26 -1.22 2.42 -6.83
C ILE A 26 -2.30 1.52 -7.42
N GLU A 27 -1.91 0.64 -8.33
CA GLU A 27 -2.77 -0.44 -8.80
C GLU A 27 -2.74 -1.60 -7.80
N LEU A 28 -3.91 -2.05 -7.35
CA LEU A 28 -4.02 -3.21 -6.48
C LEU A 28 -4.09 -4.47 -7.35
N PRO A 29 -3.21 -5.47 -7.14
CA PRO A 29 -3.29 -6.71 -7.90
C PRO A 29 -4.57 -7.49 -7.56
N LEU A 30 -5.34 -7.79 -8.58
CA LEU A 30 -6.58 -8.57 -8.51
C LEU A 30 -6.42 -9.86 -9.32
N MET A 31 -6.96 -10.96 -8.79
CA MET A 31 -6.95 -12.25 -9.49
C MET A 31 -7.89 -12.22 -10.70
N GLU A 32 -7.62 -13.04 -11.72
CA GLU A 32 -8.44 -13.10 -12.94
C GLU A 32 -9.92 -13.45 -12.63
N ASP A 33 -10.17 -14.32 -11.66
CA ASP A 33 -11.51 -14.72 -11.24
C ASP A 33 -12.11 -13.84 -10.13
N ALA A 34 -11.48 -12.70 -9.83
CA ALA A 34 -11.90 -11.81 -8.74
C ALA A 34 -13.30 -11.24 -8.98
N ARG A 35 -14.21 -11.54 -8.05
CA ARG A 35 -15.55 -10.95 -7.97
C ARG A 35 -15.50 -9.77 -7.00
N VAL A 36 -15.06 -8.62 -7.50
CA VAL A 36 -14.91 -7.39 -6.72
C VAL A 36 -16.28 -6.85 -6.30
N PHE A 37 -16.45 -6.61 -5.00
CA PHE A 37 -17.67 -5.99 -4.46
C PHE A 37 -17.40 -4.65 -3.77
N TYR A 38 -16.13 -4.32 -3.50
CA TYR A 38 -15.73 -3.00 -3.03
C TYR A 38 -14.31 -2.68 -3.50
N GLN A 39 -14.09 -1.43 -3.94
CA GLN A 39 -12.78 -0.91 -4.30
C GLN A 39 -12.76 0.61 -4.11
N ASP A 40 -11.73 1.12 -3.43
CA ASP A 40 -11.43 2.56 -3.34
C ASP A 40 -9.93 2.74 -3.56
N THR A 41 -9.57 3.27 -4.74
CA THR A 41 -8.20 3.60 -5.13
C THR A 41 -7.98 5.12 -5.25
N ALA A 42 -8.99 5.93 -4.86
CA ALA A 42 -8.93 7.38 -5.02
C ALA A 42 -8.19 8.06 -3.86
N LYS A 43 -8.13 7.41 -2.69
CA LYS A 43 -7.47 7.93 -1.48
C LYS A 43 -6.88 6.80 -0.64
N LEU A 44 -5.91 7.15 0.19
CA LEU A 44 -5.33 6.23 1.16
C LEU A 44 -6.29 5.93 2.33
N PRO A 45 -6.29 4.70 2.86
CA PRO A 45 -5.60 3.52 2.30
C PRO A 45 -6.32 3.04 1.04
N TYR A 46 -5.55 2.52 0.07
CA TYR A 46 -6.13 1.90 -1.12
C TYR A 46 -6.65 0.52 -0.76
N VAL A 47 -7.87 0.21 -1.15
CA VAL A 47 -8.55 -1.02 -0.72
C VAL A 47 -9.30 -1.69 -1.85
N ALA A 48 -9.30 -3.02 -1.83
CA ALA A 48 -10.22 -3.84 -2.60
C ALA A 48 -10.67 -5.06 -1.79
N ASN A 49 -11.95 -5.39 -1.89
CA ASN A 49 -12.54 -6.59 -1.32
C ASN A 49 -13.23 -7.39 -2.42
N PHE A 50 -12.90 -8.67 -2.51
CA PHE A 50 -13.42 -9.54 -3.55
C PHE A 50 -13.57 -10.99 -3.09
N TYR A 51 -14.39 -11.74 -3.82
CA TYR A 51 -14.46 -13.20 -3.69
C TYR A 51 -13.71 -13.87 -4.85
N THR A 52 -13.10 -15.02 -4.58
CA THR A 52 -12.45 -15.88 -5.58
C THR A 52 -12.76 -17.34 -5.29
N ARG A 53 -12.73 -18.19 -6.31
CA ARG A 53 -12.81 -19.65 -6.18
C ARG A 53 -11.43 -20.28 -5.95
N SER A 54 -10.38 -19.50 -6.11
CA SER A 54 -9.00 -19.94 -5.93
C SER A 54 -8.75 -20.51 -4.53
N SER A 55 -7.89 -21.50 -4.46
CA SER A 55 -7.32 -22.10 -3.26
C SER A 55 -6.56 -21.05 -2.43
N GLN A 56 -6.41 -21.27 -1.12
CA GLN A 56 -5.61 -20.34 -0.30
C GLN A 56 -4.16 -20.29 -0.80
N GLN A 57 -3.64 -21.42 -1.28
CA GLN A 57 -2.30 -21.53 -1.83
C GLN A 57 -2.15 -20.75 -3.14
N GLU A 58 -3.15 -20.82 -4.02
CA GLU A 58 -3.17 -20.04 -5.28
C GLU A 58 -3.23 -18.53 -4.98
N ILE A 59 -4.04 -18.10 -4.01
CA ILE A 59 -4.10 -16.70 -3.59
C ILE A 59 -2.75 -16.25 -3.02
N VAL A 60 -2.11 -17.06 -2.17
CA VAL A 60 -0.79 -16.76 -1.61
C VAL A 60 0.27 -16.66 -2.72
N ALA A 61 0.26 -17.58 -3.68
CA ALA A 61 1.20 -17.58 -4.81
C ALA A 61 1.02 -16.32 -5.67
N PHE A 62 -0.22 -16.00 -6.03
CA PHE A 62 -0.56 -14.80 -6.80
C PHE A 62 -0.01 -13.52 -6.15
N TYR A 63 -0.18 -13.36 -4.83
CA TYR A 63 0.32 -12.17 -4.15
C TYR A 63 1.83 -12.16 -3.95
N ARG A 64 2.47 -13.33 -3.80
CA ARG A 64 3.94 -13.40 -3.82
C ARG A 64 4.52 -12.97 -5.16
N ASP A 65 3.93 -13.44 -6.25
CA ASP A 65 4.36 -13.08 -7.61
C ASP A 65 4.14 -11.58 -7.89
N SER A 66 3.05 -11.01 -7.36
CA SER A 66 2.67 -9.62 -7.60
C SER A 66 3.38 -8.60 -6.69
N LEU A 67 3.61 -8.97 -5.42
CA LEU A 67 4.06 -8.03 -4.38
C LEU A 67 5.45 -8.36 -3.82
N GLY A 68 6.01 -9.52 -4.15
CA GLY A 68 7.27 -10.01 -3.60
C GLY A 68 7.07 -10.91 -2.37
N GLU A 69 8.12 -11.07 -1.57
CA GLU A 69 8.08 -11.99 -0.43
C GLU A 69 7.23 -11.47 0.75
N VAL A 70 6.62 -12.42 1.46
CA VAL A 70 5.83 -12.13 2.66
C VAL A 70 6.77 -11.67 3.78
N THR A 71 6.58 -10.44 4.27
CA THR A 71 7.36 -9.89 5.39
C THR A 71 6.93 -10.46 6.73
N SER A 72 5.64 -10.76 6.89
CA SER A 72 5.10 -11.49 8.04
C SER A 72 3.74 -12.11 7.72
N GLN A 73 3.37 -13.15 8.45
CA GLN A 73 2.07 -13.79 8.34
C GLN A 73 1.51 -14.19 9.70
N GLU A 74 0.19 -14.13 9.84
CA GLU A 74 -0.54 -14.61 11.01
C GLU A 74 -1.78 -15.40 10.56
N THR A 75 -2.08 -16.52 11.24
CA THR A 75 -3.38 -17.18 11.11
C THR A 75 -4.14 -17.11 12.41
N LYS A 76 -5.32 -16.48 12.41
CA LYS A 76 -6.16 -16.35 13.60
C LYS A 76 -7.62 -16.59 13.25
N ARG A 77 -8.26 -17.52 13.97
CA ARG A 77 -9.69 -17.88 13.79
C ARG A 77 -10.06 -18.18 12.33
N GLY A 78 -9.21 -18.95 11.63
CA GLY A 78 -9.44 -19.35 10.24
C GLY A 78 -9.16 -18.27 9.19
N ARG A 79 -8.54 -17.15 9.58
CA ARG A 79 -8.18 -16.05 8.70
C ARG A 79 -6.66 -15.95 8.59
N LEU A 80 -6.14 -16.06 7.37
CA LEU A 80 -4.74 -15.85 7.05
C LEU A 80 -4.54 -14.37 6.73
N THR A 81 -3.61 -13.72 7.43
CA THR A 81 -3.17 -12.36 7.15
C THR A 81 -1.73 -12.43 6.66
N LEU A 82 -1.46 -11.85 5.49
CA LEU A 82 -0.15 -11.71 4.89
C LEU A 82 0.22 -10.23 4.86
N HIS A 83 1.47 -9.93 5.20
CA HIS A 83 2.06 -8.62 5.06
C HIS A 83 3.14 -8.66 3.98
N PHE A 84 3.18 -7.63 3.14
CA PHE A 84 4.21 -7.44 2.13
C PHE A 84 4.72 -6.00 2.19
N ALA A 85 5.96 -5.79 1.75
CA ALA A 85 6.53 -4.48 1.53
C ALA A 85 7.14 -4.46 0.12
N ASN A 86 6.67 -3.56 -0.73
CA ASN A 86 7.19 -3.36 -2.08
C ASN A 86 7.41 -1.87 -2.31
N ALA A 87 8.66 -1.49 -2.59
CA ALA A 87 9.11 -0.10 -2.58
C ALA A 87 8.67 0.62 -1.29
N ASP A 88 7.99 1.75 -1.41
CA ASP A 88 7.52 2.56 -0.29
C ASP A 88 6.09 2.21 0.17
N VAL A 89 5.55 1.07 -0.28
CA VAL A 89 4.15 0.67 -0.06
C VAL A 89 4.07 -0.60 0.80
N GLN A 90 3.27 -0.53 1.86
CA GLN A 90 2.95 -1.65 2.72
C GLN A 90 1.61 -2.25 2.30
N TYR A 91 1.59 -3.56 2.07
CA TYR A 91 0.38 -4.30 1.74
C TYR A 91 -0.03 -5.22 2.88
N ARG A 92 -1.33 -5.29 3.12
CA ARG A 92 -1.96 -6.31 3.96
C ARG A 92 -3.01 -7.03 3.14
N VAL A 93 -2.83 -8.34 3.00
CA VAL A 93 -3.79 -9.23 2.34
C VAL A 93 -4.40 -10.14 3.40
N VAL A 94 -5.72 -10.14 3.49
CA VAL A 94 -6.48 -10.96 4.43
C VAL A 94 -7.30 -11.96 3.64
N ILE A 95 -7.13 -13.25 3.94
CA ILE A 95 -7.77 -14.36 3.23
C ILE A 95 -8.64 -15.12 4.24
N SER A 96 -9.91 -15.29 3.93
CA SER A 96 -10.84 -16.07 4.76
C SER A 96 -11.77 -16.93 3.92
N GLN A 97 -12.19 -18.07 4.45
CA GLN A 97 -13.21 -18.92 3.82
C GLN A 97 -14.60 -18.32 4.06
N GLN A 98 -15.40 -18.18 3.01
CA GLN A 98 -16.81 -17.78 3.06
C GLN A 98 -17.63 -18.75 2.19
N ASN A 99 -18.33 -19.69 2.83
CA ASN A 99 -19.03 -20.78 2.16
C ASN A 99 -18.10 -21.56 1.22
N ASN A 100 -18.39 -21.56 -0.09
CA ASN A 100 -17.63 -22.27 -1.12
C ASN A 100 -16.60 -21.38 -1.85
N MET A 101 -16.35 -20.18 -1.34
CA MET A 101 -15.40 -19.21 -1.91
C MET A 101 -14.45 -18.70 -0.84
N ARG A 102 -13.36 -18.04 -1.26
CA ARG A 102 -12.53 -17.25 -0.37
C ARG A 102 -12.80 -15.78 -0.57
N GLN A 103 -12.95 -15.07 0.54
CA GLN A 103 -12.91 -13.62 0.55
C GLN A 103 -11.45 -13.19 0.70
N VAL A 104 -11.08 -12.18 -0.08
CA VAL A 104 -9.78 -11.54 -0.05
C VAL A 104 -9.98 -10.04 0.16
N ASP A 105 -9.33 -9.51 1.19
CA ASP A 105 -9.26 -8.09 1.49
C ASP A 105 -7.81 -7.64 1.30
N ILE A 106 -7.54 -6.78 0.31
CA ILE A 106 -6.23 -6.16 0.11
C ILE A 106 -6.29 -4.69 0.48
N ILE A 107 -5.29 -4.26 1.26
CA ILE A 107 -5.11 -2.89 1.73
C ILE A 107 -3.67 -2.48 1.42
N ALA A 108 -3.46 -1.33 0.77
CA ALA A 108 -2.15 -0.75 0.51
C ALA A 108 -2.04 0.66 1.12
N GLN A 109 -0.90 0.96 1.75
CA GLN A 109 -0.64 2.21 2.47
C GLN A 109 0.83 2.58 2.53
#